data_AF-A0A8S8YCP3-F1
#
_entry.id   AF-A0A8S8YCP3-F1
#
_cell.length_a   1.000
_cell.length_b   1.000
_cell.length_c   1.000
_cell.angle_alpha   90.00
_cell.angle_beta   90.00
_cell.angle_gamma   90.00
#
_symmetry.space_group_name_H-M   'P 1'
#
loop_
_entity.id
_entity.type
_entity.pdbx_description
1 polymer ?
#
loop_
_entity_poly.entity_id
_entity_poly.type
_entity_poly.pdbx_seq_one_letter_code
_entity_poly.pdbx_strand_id
1 'polypeptide(L)'
;MTRYTFMGLNMPQMTAAIGFLLIALGSVFWIFTGYITALFPALFGGLMVFSALGSRMKPDKNALFMHIAVLASLSATLLGVATVAINPQWSTSTAAVEQLLMTVLSGVHFGVSMASFTYGAPTGAEADRRCGHDGSQWAIPSSNNTVNYPSANESSMAATILLTSPRK
;
A
#
# COMPACT_ATOMS: atom_id res chain seq x y z
N MET A 1 -14.24 -8.15 -7.36
CA MET A 1 -13.69 -7.54 -6.14
C MET A 1 -13.65 -6.02 -6.33
N THR A 2 -14.39 -5.27 -5.52
CA THR A 2 -14.32 -3.80 -5.49
C THR A 2 -12.93 -3.34 -5.07
N ARG A 3 -12.28 -2.49 -5.87
CA ARG A 3 -10.98 -1.92 -5.52
C ARG A 3 -11.17 -0.73 -4.59
N TYR A 4 -10.32 -0.60 -3.58
CA TYR A 4 -10.28 0.59 -2.73
C TYR A 4 -9.90 1.81 -3.59
N THR A 5 -10.77 2.81 -3.59
CA THR A 5 -10.56 4.09 -4.26
C THR A 5 -10.64 5.20 -3.22
N PHE A 6 -9.70 6.14 -3.28
CA PHE A 6 -9.71 7.34 -2.45
C PHE A 6 -9.81 8.54 -3.39
N MET A 7 -10.84 9.38 -3.24
CA MET A 7 -11.16 10.47 -4.18
C MET A 7 -11.27 10.01 -5.66
N GLY A 8 -11.77 8.79 -5.89
CA GLY A 8 -11.86 8.21 -7.24
C GLY A 8 -10.54 7.73 -7.84
N LEU A 9 -9.41 7.89 -7.14
CA LEU A 9 -8.10 7.41 -7.57
C LEU A 9 -7.80 6.02 -7.00
N ASN A 10 -7.17 5.16 -7.81
CA ASN A 10 -6.61 3.92 -7.32
C ASN A 10 -5.40 4.21 -6.42
N MET A 11 -5.11 3.28 -5.51
CA MET A 11 -4.01 3.45 -4.55
C MET A 11 -2.65 3.81 -5.20
N PRO A 12 -2.18 3.15 -6.29
CA PRO A 12 -0.92 3.53 -6.93
C PRO A 12 -0.96 4.91 -7.60
N GLN A 13 -2.13 5.34 -8.08
CA GLN A 13 -2.31 6.68 -8.66
C GLN A 13 -2.21 7.76 -7.59
N MET A 14 -2.82 7.52 -6.42
CA MET A 14 -2.75 8.41 -5.27
C MET A 14 -1.30 8.53 -4.75
N THR A 15 -0.58 7.40 -4.63
CA THR A 15 0.85 7.40 -4.29
C THR A 15 1.68 8.22 -5.28
N ALA A 16 1.45 8.06 -6.59
CA ALA A 16 2.15 8.86 -7.59
C ALA A 16 1.83 10.36 -7.48
N ALA A 17 0.55 10.71 -7.31
CA ALA A 17 0.12 12.10 -7.21
C ALA A 17 0.76 12.82 -6.00
N ILE A 18 0.72 12.20 -4.81
CA ILE A 18 1.37 12.75 -3.62
C ILE A 18 2.90 12.79 -3.79
N GLY A 19 3.48 11.76 -4.41
CA GLY A 19 4.91 11.72 -4.72
C GLY A 19 5.36 12.88 -5.61
N PHE A 20 4.62 13.17 -6.69
CA PHE A 20 4.90 14.32 -7.56
C PHE A 20 4.75 15.65 -6.82
N LEU A 21 3.75 15.76 -5.94
CA LEU A 21 3.53 16.97 -5.15
C LEU A 21 4.69 17.22 -4.18
N LEU A 22 5.22 16.18 -3.55
CA LEU A 22 6.41 16.25 -2.69
C LEU A 22 7.69 16.60 -3.47
N ILE A 23 7.86 16.05 -4.68
CA ILE A 23 8.96 16.42 -5.59
C ILE A 23 8.89 17.89 -5.97
N ALA A 24 7.70 18.37 -6.36
CA ALA A 24 7.49 19.77 -6.70
C ALA A 24 7.78 20.67 -5.49
N LEU A 25 7.28 20.29 -4.30
CA LEU A 25 7.51 21.03 -3.07
C LEU A 25 9.00 21.19 -2.77
N GLY A 26 9.75 20.09 -2.67
CA GLY A 26 11.18 20.16 -2.34
C GLY A 26 12.00 20.86 -3.42
N SER A 27 11.64 20.69 -4.70
CA SER A 27 12.32 21.38 -5.80
C SER A 27 12.11 22.89 -5.74
N VAL A 28 10.88 23.34 -5.48
CA VAL A 28 10.55 24.76 -5.33
C VAL A 28 11.29 25.35 -4.14
N PHE A 29 11.23 24.72 -2.96
CA PHE A 29 11.91 25.21 -1.77
C PHE A 29 13.43 25.26 -1.95
N TRP A 30 14.03 24.30 -2.65
CA TRP A 30 15.45 24.33 -2.97
C TRP A 30 15.83 25.52 -3.85
N ILE A 31 15.06 25.80 -4.91
CA ILE A 31 15.32 26.94 -5.80
C ILE A 31 15.27 28.28 -5.05
N PHE A 32 14.33 28.42 -4.12
CA PHE A 32 14.14 29.70 -3.40
C PHE A 32 15.06 29.87 -2.19
N THR A 33 15.44 28.77 -1.51
CA THR A 33 16.21 28.86 -0.26
C THR A 33 17.69 28.49 -0.42
N GLY A 34 18.05 27.70 -1.43
CA GLY A 34 19.40 27.18 -1.63
C GLY A 34 19.84 26.12 -0.62
N TYR A 35 19.00 25.74 0.34
CA TYR A 35 19.34 24.74 1.35
C TYR A 35 19.20 23.33 0.79
N ILE A 36 20.23 22.51 0.94
CA ILE A 36 20.19 21.09 0.53
C ILE A 36 19.12 20.30 1.30
N THR A 37 18.82 20.72 2.54
CA THR A 37 17.75 20.10 3.34
C THR A 37 16.36 20.29 2.74
N ALA A 38 16.18 21.26 1.83
CA ALA A 38 14.93 21.40 1.08
C ALA A 38 14.72 20.27 0.04
N LEU A 39 15.71 19.41 -0.21
CA LEU A 39 15.51 18.24 -1.07
C LEU A 39 14.85 17.07 -0.35
N PHE A 40 14.70 17.10 0.98
CA PHE A 40 14.12 15.96 1.70
C PHE A 40 12.72 15.59 1.21
N PRO A 41 11.75 16.51 1.06
CA PRO A 41 10.45 16.17 0.50
C PRO A 41 10.57 15.54 -0.89
N ALA A 42 11.46 16.07 -1.73
CA ALA A 42 11.64 15.57 -3.08
C ALA A 42 12.26 14.16 -3.12
N LEU A 43 13.16 13.83 -2.19
CA LEU A 43 13.73 12.50 -2.06
C LEU A 43 12.66 11.47 -1.72
N PHE A 44 11.82 11.74 -0.71
CA PHE A 44 10.73 10.82 -0.34
C PHE A 44 9.63 10.77 -1.40
N GLY A 45 9.33 11.91 -2.04
CA GLY A 45 8.43 11.94 -3.19
C GLY A 45 8.93 11.11 -4.37
N GLY A 46 10.24 11.12 -4.63
CA GLY A 46 10.89 10.27 -5.63
C GLY A 46 10.72 8.78 -5.34
N LEU A 47 10.94 8.36 -4.09
CA LEU A 47 10.71 6.97 -3.66
C LEU A 47 9.24 6.56 -3.83
N MET A 48 8.30 7.45 -3.51
CA MET A 48 6.86 7.21 -3.73
C MET A 48 6.54 7.03 -5.22
N VAL A 49 7.00 7.93 -6.08
CA VAL A 49 6.76 7.82 -7.54
C VAL A 49 7.38 6.55 -8.09
N PHE A 50 8.61 6.22 -7.68
CA PHE A 50 9.27 4.97 -8.08
C PHE A 50 8.46 3.74 -7.68
N SER A 51 7.97 3.71 -6.44
CA SER A 51 7.13 2.61 -5.95
C SER A 51 5.80 2.50 -6.72
N ALA A 52 5.16 3.62 -7.03
CA ALA A 52 3.92 3.66 -7.79
C ALA A 52 4.11 3.17 -9.23
N LEU A 53 5.22 3.53 -9.86
CA LEU A 53 5.55 3.09 -11.22
C LEU A 53 5.92 1.60 -11.24
N GLY A 54 6.69 1.13 -10.24
CA GLY A 54 7.02 -0.29 -10.06
C GLY A 54 5.78 -1.17 -9.90
N SER A 55 4.80 -0.70 -9.13
CA SER A 55 3.48 -1.34 -8.96
C SER A 55 2.73 -1.50 -10.29
N ARG A 56 2.84 -0.53 -11.21
CA ARG A 56 2.20 -0.57 -12.53
C ARG A 56 2.91 -1.50 -13.51
N MET A 57 4.24 -1.52 -13.48
CA MET A 57 5.06 -2.34 -14.40
C MET A 57 5.09 -3.82 -14.02
N LYS A 58 5.07 -4.14 -12.72
CA LYS A 58 5.09 -5.52 -12.22
C LYS A 58 3.92 -5.77 -11.25
N PRO A 59 2.72 -6.09 -11.77
CA PRO A 59 1.53 -6.29 -10.94
C PRO A 59 1.68 -7.46 -9.95
N ASP A 60 2.49 -8.48 -10.29
CA ASP A 60 2.76 -9.64 -9.41
C ASP A 60 3.46 -9.24 -8.10
N LYS A 61 4.22 -8.15 -8.12
CA LYS A 61 4.94 -7.60 -6.95
C LYS A 61 4.32 -6.32 -6.41
N ASN A 62 3.08 -6.03 -6.80
CA ASN A 62 2.36 -4.81 -6.41
C ASN A 62 2.35 -4.61 -4.89
N ALA A 63 2.04 -5.65 -4.11
CA ALA A 63 1.99 -5.56 -2.66
C ALA A 63 3.31 -5.05 -2.04
N LEU A 64 4.45 -5.54 -2.55
CA LEU A 64 5.78 -5.14 -2.07
C LEU A 64 6.04 -3.66 -2.34
N PHE A 65 5.76 -3.19 -3.56
CA PHE A 65 5.94 -1.78 -3.91
C PHE A 65 5.05 -0.87 -3.06
N MET A 66 3.83 -1.30 -2.74
CA MET A 66 2.94 -0.53 -1.88
C MET A 66 3.43 -0.48 -0.42
N HIS A 67 4.03 -1.54 0.10
CA HIS A 67 4.69 -1.48 1.42
C HIS A 67 5.89 -0.53 1.43
N ILE A 68 6.70 -0.51 0.37
CA ILE A 68 7.81 0.46 0.25
C ILE A 68 7.26 1.89 0.25
N ALA A 69 6.18 2.15 -0.49
CA ALA A 69 5.52 3.45 -0.49
C ALA A 69 5.12 3.87 0.92
N VAL A 70 4.46 2.98 1.67
CA VAL A 70 4.00 3.25 3.04
C VAL A 70 5.16 3.49 4.01
N LEU A 71 6.25 2.74 3.89
CA LEU A 71 7.46 2.94 4.70
C LEU A 71 8.13 4.29 4.38
N ALA A 72 8.15 4.70 3.11
CA ALA A 72 8.64 6.02 2.72
C ALA A 72 7.77 7.14 3.32
N SER A 73 6.44 7.00 3.31
CA SER A 73 5.52 7.98 3.92
C SER A 73 5.68 8.04 5.43
N LEU A 74 5.81 6.89 6.08
CA LEU A 74 5.97 6.82 7.52
C LEU A 74 7.28 7.46 7.97
N SER A 75 8.39 7.14 7.30
CA SER A 75 9.70 7.75 7.60
C SER A 75 9.71 9.25 7.33
N ALA A 76 9.08 9.70 6.23
CA ALA A 76 8.91 11.12 5.94
C ALA A 76 8.11 11.85 7.05
N THR A 77 7.00 11.25 7.49
CA THR A 77 6.17 11.82 8.56
C THR A 77 6.93 11.90 9.88
N LEU A 78 7.63 10.83 10.27
CA LEU A 78 8.44 10.79 11.48
C LEU A 78 9.57 11.82 11.47
N LEU A 79 10.26 11.97 10.33
CA LEU A 79 11.36 12.92 10.19
C LEU A 79 10.86 14.37 10.33
N GLY A 80 9.73 14.70 9.69
CA GLY A 80 9.15 16.02 9.78
C GLY A 80 8.63 16.35 11.19
N VAL A 81 7.95 15.40 11.85
CA VAL A 81 7.55 15.55 13.27
C VAL A 81 8.76 15.71 14.18
N ALA A 82 9.80 14.89 14.01
CA ALA A 82 11.02 14.98 14.81
C ALA A 82 11.69 16.35 14.67
N THR A 83 11.72 16.90 13.45
CA THR A 83 12.36 18.20 13.24
C THR A 83 11.61 19.34 13.92
N VAL A 84 10.28 19.31 13.86
CA VAL A 84 9.42 20.30 14.55
C VAL A 84 9.53 20.15 16.08
N ALA A 85 9.57 18.92 16.59
CA ALA A 85 9.63 18.66 18.03
C ALA A 85 10.97 19.05 18.67
N ILE A 86 12.09 18.83 17.97
CA ILE A 86 13.44 19.07 18.51
C ILE A 86 13.79 20.57 18.47
N ASN A 87 13.30 21.31 17.49
CA ASN A 87 13.69 22.71 17.27
C ASN A 87 12.46 23.64 17.18
N PRO A 88 11.74 23.89 18.29
CA PRO A 88 10.55 24.75 18.28
C PRO A 88 10.84 26.21 17.88
N GLN A 89 12.09 26.65 18.08
CA GLN A 89 12.56 28.01 17.75
C GLN A 89 12.64 28.26 16.23
N TRP A 90 12.69 27.20 15.43
CA TRP A 90 12.76 27.27 13.97
C TRP A 90 11.38 27.27 13.32
N SER A 91 10.29 27.22 14.10
CA SER A 91 8.90 27.13 13.63
C SER A 91 8.48 28.26 12.67
N THR A 92 9.18 29.38 12.66
CA THR A 92 8.95 30.53 11.76
C THR A 92 9.87 30.57 10.55
N SER A 93 10.81 29.63 10.42
CA SER A 93 11.70 29.52 9.27
C SER A 93 11.02 28.82 8.08
N THR A 94 11.37 29.22 6.86
CA THR A 94 10.91 28.59 5.61
C THR A 94 11.11 27.07 5.62
N ALA A 95 12.20 26.58 6.22
CA ALA A 95 12.47 25.15 6.34
C ALA A 95 11.47 24.39 7.25
N ALA A 96 10.94 25.04 8.30
CA ALA A 96 9.95 24.40 9.16
C ALA A 96 8.59 24.28 8.46
N VAL A 97 8.20 25.27 7.66
CA VAL A 97 6.99 25.21 6.83
C VAL A 97 7.09 24.05 5.83
N GLU A 98 8.23 23.89 5.19
CA GLU A 98 8.49 22.80 4.26
C GLU A 98 8.34 21.42 4.92
N GLN A 99 8.98 21.23 6.08
CA GLN A 99 8.93 19.99 6.84
C GLN A 99 7.52 19.69 7.36
N LEU A 100 6.76 20.73 7.72
CA LEU A 100 5.36 20.59 8.11
C LEU A 100 4.51 20.15 6.92
N LEU A 101 4.67 20.75 5.74
CA LEU A 101 3.94 20.35 4.52
C LEU A 101 4.28 18.92 4.10
N MET A 102 5.56 18.54 4.16
CA MET A 102 5.99 17.16 3.96
C MET A 102 5.30 16.21 4.94
N THR A 103 5.28 16.55 6.24
CA THR A 103 4.62 15.76 7.28
C THR A 103 3.13 15.58 7.00
N VAL A 104 2.43 16.65 6.63
CA VAL A 104 0.99 16.62 6.35
C VAL A 104 0.71 15.74 5.13
N LEU A 105 1.42 15.94 4.02
CA LEU A 105 1.21 15.18 2.78
C LEU A 105 1.55 13.70 2.95
N SER A 106 2.69 13.39 3.58
CA SER A 106 3.08 12.01 3.87
C SER A 106 2.16 11.36 4.91
N GLY A 107 1.68 12.12 5.89
CA GLY A 107 0.71 11.66 6.88
C GLY A 107 -0.65 11.32 6.27
N VAL A 108 -1.14 12.14 5.33
CA VAL A 108 -2.36 11.84 4.55
C VAL A 108 -2.16 10.55 3.74
N HIS A 109 -1.05 10.42 3.02
CA HIS A 109 -0.76 9.18 2.28
C HIS A 109 -0.74 7.95 3.20
N PHE A 110 -0.09 8.06 4.35
CA PHE A 110 -0.01 7.00 5.34
C PHE A 110 -1.40 6.62 5.88
N GLY A 111 -2.24 7.60 6.23
CA GLY A 111 -3.61 7.37 6.71
C GLY A 111 -4.48 6.68 5.66
N VAL A 112 -4.42 7.14 4.41
CA VAL A 112 -5.14 6.51 3.29
C VAL A 112 -4.64 5.08 3.04
N SER A 113 -3.34 4.84 3.22
CA SER A 113 -2.76 3.50 3.09
C SER A 113 -3.25 2.55 4.18
N MET A 114 -3.31 3.01 5.42
CA MET A 114 -3.87 2.23 6.53
C MET A 114 -5.36 1.90 6.29
N ALA A 115 -6.14 2.86 5.81
CA ALA A 115 -7.54 2.64 5.43
C ALA A 115 -7.66 1.59 4.30
N SER A 116 -6.76 1.62 3.32
CA SER A 116 -6.74 0.63 2.24
C SER A 116 -6.45 -0.80 2.72
N PHE A 117 -5.56 -0.96 3.71
CA PHE A 117 -5.29 -2.26 4.32
C PHE A 117 -6.47 -2.75 5.14
N THR A 118 -7.12 -1.86 5.88
CA THR A 118 -8.31 -2.19 6.67
C THR A 118 -9.49 -2.59 5.77
N TYR A 119 -9.66 -1.92 4.63
CA TYR A 119 -10.68 -2.27 3.64
C TYR A 119 -10.46 -3.66 3.01
N GLY A 120 -9.20 -4.06 2.84
CA GLY A 120 -8.84 -5.39 2.33
C GLY A 120 -8.75 -6.48 3.40
N ALA A 121 -8.91 -6.14 4.68
CA ALA A 121 -8.80 -7.08 5.78
C ALA A 121 -10.02 -8.02 5.81
N PRO A 122 -9.82 -9.35 5.92
CA PRO A 122 -10.93 -10.28 6.05
C PRO A 122 -11.73 -9.98 7.31
N THR A 123 -13.06 -9.98 7.18
CA THR A 123 -13.94 -9.87 8.35
C THR A 123 -13.79 -11.12 9.23
N GLY A 124 -14.08 -11.03 10.53
CA GLY A 124 -13.80 -12.13 11.48
C GLY A 124 -14.36 -13.50 11.07
N ALA A 125 -15.48 -13.54 10.34
CA ALA A 125 -16.08 -14.77 9.80
C ALA A 125 -15.32 -15.38 8.60
N GLU A 126 -14.53 -14.58 7.88
CA GLU A 126 -13.69 -15.01 6.75
C GLU A 126 -12.25 -15.31 7.17
N ALA A 127 -11.77 -14.67 8.25
CA ALA A 127 -10.46 -14.93 8.84
C ALA A 127 -10.38 -16.36 9.40
N ASP A 128 -11.42 -16.80 10.13
CA ASP A 128 -11.50 -18.15 10.71
C ASP A 128 -11.50 -19.27 9.65
N ARG A 129 -12.07 -18.98 8.48
CA ARG A 129 -12.14 -19.94 7.35
C ARG A 129 -10.82 -20.12 6.61
N ARG A 130 -9.85 -19.20 6.74
CA ARG A 130 -8.57 -19.26 6.00
C ARG A 130 -7.45 -19.94 6.78
N CYS A 131 -7.57 -20.07 8.09
CA CYS A 131 -6.52 -20.62 8.93
C CYS A 131 -6.50 -22.16 8.97
N GLY A 132 -7.49 -22.85 8.37
CA GLY A 132 -7.56 -24.32 8.43
C GLY A 132 -7.52 -24.87 9.85
N HIS A 133 -7.96 -24.06 10.83
CA HIS A 133 -8.06 -24.45 12.22
C HIS A 133 -9.54 -24.54 12.60
N ASP A 134 -10.22 -25.47 11.94
CA ASP A 134 -11.49 -26.00 12.37
C ASP A 134 -11.25 -26.93 13.55
N GLY A 135 -11.42 -26.42 14.78
CA GLY A 135 -11.46 -27.23 16.00
C GLY A 135 -12.67 -28.18 16.10
N SER A 136 -13.30 -28.55 14.98
CA SER A 136 -14.50 -29.39 14.95
C SER A 136 -14.49 -30.33 13.76
N GLN A 137 -14.62 -31.65 14.00
CA GLN A 137 -14.78 -32.73 13.00
C GLN A 137 -16.06 -32.61 12.14
N TRP A 138 -16.78 -31.49 12.19
CA TRP A 138 -18.10 -31.28 11.58
C TRP A 138 -18.20 -29.91 10.88
N ALA A 139 -17.15 -29.48 10.16
CA ALA A 139 -17.28 -28.32 9.28
C ALA A 139 -18.28 -28.63 8.14
N ILE A 140 -19.56 -28.32 8.37
CA ILE A 140 -20.62 -28.44 7.36
C ILE A 140 -20.37 -27.37 6.28
N PRO A 141 -20.38 -27.74 4.98
CA PRO A 141 -20.12 -26.81 3.88
C PRO A 141 -21.20 -25.73 3.83
N SER A 142 -20.81 -24.50 3.48
CA SER A 142 -21.76 -23.41 3.27
C SER A 142 -22.67 -23.76 2.08
N SER A 143 -23.91 -24.16 2.36
CA SER A 143 -24.88 -24.64 1.36
C SER A 143 -25.54 -23.53 0.54
N ASN A 144 -25.06 -22.28 0.60
CA ASN A 144 -25.72 -21.16 -0.06
C ASN A 144 -24.82 -20.32 -0.99
N ASN A 145 -23.66 -20.85 -1.39
CA ASN A 145 -22.84 -20.24 -2.44
C ASN A 145 -22.47 -21.29 -3.50
N THR A 146 -23.46 -22.01 -4.01
CA THR A 146 -23.34 -22.92 -5.17
C THR A 146 -23.34 -22.16 -6.50
N VAL A 147 -22.68 -21.01 -6.58
CA VAL A 147 -22.42 -20.35 -7.86
C VAL A 147 -20.89 -20.31 -8.04
N ASN A 148 -20.38 -21.28 -8.81
CA ASN A 148 -19.03 -21.36 -9.38
C ASN A 148 -17.87 -21.99 -8.58
N TYR A 149 -18.12 -23.05 -7.80
CA TYR A 149 -17.04 -24.01 -7.53
C TYR A 149 -17.46 -25.40 -8.01
N PRO A 150 -16.74 -26.02 -8.97
CA PRO A 150 -16.98 -27.41 -9.29
C PRO A 150 -16.70 -28.22 -8.02
N SER A 151 -17.74 -28.90 -7.56
CA SER A 151 -17.69 -29.71 -6.34
C SER A 151 -16.59 -30.78 -6.47
N ALA A 152 -15.92 -31.08 -5.35
CA ALA A 152 -14.78 -32.01 -5.29
C ALA A 152 -15.06 -33.44 -5.82
N ASN A 153 -16.33 -33.77 -6.11
CA ASN A 153 -16.70 -35.04 -6.72
C ASN A 153 -16.40 -35.10 -8.23
N GLU A 154 -16.27 -33.95 -8.91
CA GLU A 154 -15.86 -33.92 -10.33
C GLU A 154 -14.33 -33.93 -10.50
N SER A 155 -13.59 -33.62 -9.44
CA SER A 155 -12.12 -33.58 -9.43
C SER A 155 -11.48 -34.97 -9.38
N SER A 156 -12.16 -35.96 -8.79
CA SER A 156 -11.62 -37.32 -8.72
C SER A 156 -11.57 -38.01 -10.08
N MET A 157 -12.47 -37.70 -11.01
CA MET A 157 -12.42 -38.32 -12.35
C MET A 157 -11.42 -37.61 -13.28
N ALA A 158 -11.20 -36.30 -13.11
CA ALA A 158 -10.20 -35.55 -13.88
C ALA A 158 -8.75 -35.78 -13.40
N ALA A 159 -8.55 -35.98 -12.09
CA ALA A 159 -7.24 -36.29 -11.52
C ALA A 159 -6.76 -37.71 -11.85
N THR A 160 -7.67 -38.67 -12.07
CA THR A 160 -7.30 -40.04 -12.48
C THR A 160 -6.86 -40.11 -13.95
N ILE A 161 -7.38 -39.25 -14.84
CA ILE A 161 -7.03 -39.29 -16.27
C ILE A 161 -5.61 -38.75 -16.56
N LEU A 162 -5.10 -37.84 -15.72
CA LEU A 162 -3.75 -37.26 -15.92
C LEU A 162 -2.60 -38.11 -15.33
N LEU A 163 -2.90 -39.20 -14.63
CA LEU A 163 -1.89 -40.11 -14.05
C LEU A 163 -1.67 -41.39 -14.88
N THR A 164 -2.37 -41.57 -16.00
CA THR A 164 -2.14 -42.70 -16.91
C THR A 164 -2.01 -42.25 -18.37
N SER A 165 -0.82 -41.82 -18.78
CA SER A 165 -0.42 -41.92 -20.18
C SER A 165 1.03 -42.39 -20.27
N PRO A 166 1.29 -43.57 -20.88
CA PRO A 166 2.57 -44.24 -20.83
C PRO A 166 3.59 -43.58 -21.76
N ARG A 167 4.86 -43.70 -21.35
CA ARG A 167 6.03 -43.54 -22.20
C ARG A 167 5.84 -44.25 -23.55
N LYS A 168 6.20 -43.56 -24.63
CA LYS A 168 6.94 -44.12 -25.76
C LYS A 168 7.88 -43.08 -26.33
#